data_AF-A0A524CJ26-F1
#
_entry.id   AF-A0A524CJ26-F1
#
_cell.length_a   1.000
_cell.length_b   1.000
_cell.length_c   1.000
_cell.angle_alpha   90.00
_cell.angle_beta   90.00
_cell.angle_gamma   90.00
#
_symmetry.space_group_name_H-M   'P 1'
#
loop_
_entity.id
_entity.type
_entity.pdbx_description
1 polymer ?
#
loop_
_entity_poly.entity_id
_entity_poly.type
_entity_poly.pdbx_seq_one_letter_code
_entity_poly.pdbx_strand_id
1 'polypeptide(L)'
;PLDAIDFTFNDVDVKESDDYPKFKRSHTLDEEKCVKCFLCEETCPKDAIEANVTVKKKEEIVKYPEGVSFKDLDIKGDIKIDYEKCTYCKLCDKLCDALEIIPTEASPLNVYAGKRIEVYLDECDYCGLCEEICPVDAIEVSCETPVEREIGEISVEGSIDVDEDKCIYCNWCGTVCFEDAIKVEKEFEGELILQKLEQCDPMGCQACIKICPTKAWYIPQGKDEEKIAVDEDFCIYCGSCELSCPEDCIVLNRENVRYEEFNKNTPWAKSWLEALETIKISHKIEEEFRDIHIEEEEEAEESEQQMEEIPAIDPELEEKVQQNLNVLEEILAKPPTRFFIEGKIGKPKSLKRDLISSGQ
;
A
#
# COMPACT_ATOMS: atom_id res chain seq x y z
N PRO A 1 3.70 -17.10 -0.78
CA PRO A 1 2.75 -16.49 0.19
C PRO A 1 1.70 -15.53 -0.41
N LEU A 2 1.69 -15.29 -1.73
CA LEU A 2 0.76 -14.33 -2.37
C LEU A 2 -0.31 -15.02 -3.24
N ASP A 3 -0.47 -16.33 -3.13
CA ASP A 3 -1.43 -17.15 -3.90
C ASP A 3 -1.44 -16.91 -5.42
N ALA A 4 -0.27 -16.58 -5.98
CA ALA A 4 -0.10 -16.28 -7.40
C ALA A 4 0.16 -17.51 -8.28
N ILE A 5 0.32 -18.69 -7.67
CA ILE A 5 0.60 -19.95 -8.36
C ILE A 5 -0.40 -20.97 -7.87
N ASP A 6 -1.27 -21.42 -8.79
CA ASP A 6 -2.18 -22.52 -8.56
C ASP A 6 -1.69 -23.76 -9.29
N PHE A 7 -1.86 -24.92 -8.67
CA PHE A 7 -1.45 -26.19 -9.24
C PHE A 7 -2.58 -27.20 -9.07
N THR A 8 -3.03 -27.76 -10.19
CA THR A 8 -4.06 -28.79 -10.22
C THR A 8 -3.46 -30.11 -10.68
N PHE A 9 -3.78 -31.20 -10.00
CA PHE A 9 -3.37 -32.55 -10.37
C PHE A 9 -4.59 -33.46 -10.50
N ASN A 10 -4.79 -34.07 -11.66
CA ASN A 10 -6.00 -34.86 -11.99
C ASN A 10 -7.31 -34.09 -11.70
N ASP A 11 -7.38 -32.83 -12.12
CA ASP A 11 -8.54 -31.94 -11.93
C ASP A 11 -8.88 -31.63 -10.46
N VAL A 12 -7.96 -31.91 -9.53
CA VAL A 12 -8.07 -31.53 -8.11
C VAL A 12 -7.04 -30.45 -7.80
N ASP A 13 -7.48 -29.35 -7.19
CA ASP A 13 -6.58 -28.33 -6.66
C ASP A 13 -5.81 -28.89 -5.47
N VAL A 14 -4.48 -28.70 -5.45
CA VAL A 14 -3.66 -29.17 -4.33
C VAL A 14 -3.99 -28.49 -3.00
N LYS A 15 -4.61 -27.30 -3.01
CA LYS A 15 -5.12 -26.63 -1.80
C LYS A 15 -6.22 -27.44 -1.11
N GLU A 16 -6.95 -28.27 -1.85
CA GLU A 16 -8.02 -29.14 -1.30
C GLU A 16 -7.53 -30.54 -0.91
N SER A 17 -6.27 -30.86 -1.19
CA SER A 17 -5.71 -32.19 -1.01
C SER A 17 -4.86 -32.30 0.26
N ASP A 18 -5.13 -33.33 1.06
CA ASP A 18 -4.32 -33.65 2.24
C ASP A 18 -2.97 -34.32 1.89
N ASP A 19 -2.71 -34.60 0.60
CA ASP A 19 -1.45 -35.19 0.14
C ASP A 19 -0.31 -34.18 0.01
N TYR A 20 -0.63 -32.88 0.02
CA TYR A 20 0.31 -31.79 -0.18
C TYR A 20 0.43 -30.94 1.08
N PRO A 21 1.65 -30.47 1.44
CA PRO A 21 1.81 -29.53 2.53
C PRO A 21 1.17 -28.19 2.17
N LYS A 22 0.40 -27.64 3.11
CA LYS A 22 -0.20 -26.31 3.00
C LYS A 22 0.41 -25.41 4.06
N PHE A 23 0.70 -24.16 3.72
CA PHE A 23 1.18 -23.20 4.71
C PHE A 23 0.09 -22.97 5.76
N LYS A 24 0.48 -23.01 7.04
CA LYS A 24 -0.42 -22.77 8.15
C LYS A 24 -0.44 -21.28 8.45
N ARG A 25 -1.54 -20.64 8.06
CA ARG A 25 -1.84 -19.22 8.22
C ARG A 25 -3.34 -19.06 8.46
N SER A 26 -3.74 -18.02 9.17
CA SER A 26 -5.16 -17.80 9.46
C SER A 26 -5.48 -16.33 9.64
N HIS A 27 -6.72 -15.97 9.33
CA HIS A 27 -7.33 -14.69 9.66
C HIS A 27 -8.65 -15.01 10.36
N THR A 28 -8.82 -14.56 11.59
CA THR A 28 -10.04 -14.83 12.38
C THR A 28 -10.63 -13.52 12.88
N LEU A 29 -11.96 -13.43 12.84
CA LEU A 29 -12.74 -12.28 13.31
C LEU A 29 -13.64 -12.72 14.47
N ASP A 30 -13.55 -12.00 15.58
CA ASP A 30 -14.46 -12.10 16.72
C ASP A 30 -15.65 -11.16 16.49
N GLU A 31 -16.76 -11.74 16.04
CA GLU A 31 -18.01 -11.02 15.74
C GLU A 31 -18.63 -10.32 16.97
N GLU A 32 -18.32 -10.79 18.19
CA GLU A 32 -18.85 -10.17 19.42
C GLU A 32 -18.10 -8.87 19.76
N LYS A 33 -16.81 -8.80 19.42
CA LYS A 33 -15.99 -7.60 19.62
C LYS A 33 -16.03 -6.63 18.45
N CYS A 34 -16.31 -7.13 17.24
CA CYS A 34 -16.33 -6.31 16.05
C CYS A 34 -17.44 -5.24 16.12
N VAL A 35 -17.04 -3.97 16.24
CA VAL A 35 -17.97 -2.84 16.18
C VAL A 35 -18.43 -2.49 14.75
N LYS A 36 -18.05 -3.30 13.76
CA LYS A 36 -18.46 -3.15 12.35
C LYS A 36 -18.15 -1.76 11.82
N CYS A 37 -16.88 -1.37 11.90
CA CYS A 37 -16.37 -0.14 11.30
C CYS A 37 -15.61 -0.44 10.00
N PHE A 38 -15.01 0.59 9.39
CA PHE A 38 -14.41 0.49 8.05
C PHE A 38 -12.87 0.41 8.06
N LEU A 39 -12.22 0.32 9.23
CA LEU A 39 -10.76 0.44 9.32
C LEU A 39 -9.99 -0.68 8.62
N CYS A 40 -10.43 -1.92 8.77
CA CYS A 40 -9.73 -3.07 8.20
C CYS A 40 -9.77 -3.10 6.66
N GLU A 41 -10.89 -2.69 6.07
CA GLU A 41 -11.03 -2.48 4.62
C GLU A 41 -10.07 -1.38 4.14
N GLU A 42 -10.11 -0.20 4.77
CA GLU A 42 -9.36 0.98 4.34
C GLU A 42 -7.83 0.83 4.46
N THR A 43 -7.36 -0.02 5.38
CA THR A 43 -5.93 -0.25 5.61
C THR A 43 -5.38 -1.46 4.88
N CYS A 44 -6.24 -2.33 4.33
CA CYS A 44 -5.81 -3.56 3.69
C CYS A 44 -4.97 -3.25 2.43
N PRO A 45 -3.67 -3.61 2.37
CA PRO A 45 -2.82 -3.29 1.22
C PRO A 45 -3.15 -4.09 -0.04
N LYS A 46 -4.06 -5.08 0.07
CA LYS A 46 -4.47 -6.00 -1.00
C LYS A 46 -5.94 -5.92 -1.36
N ASP A 47 -6.69 -4.99 -0.75
CA ASP A 47 -8.14 -4.87 -0.95
C ASP A 47 -8.86 -6.23 -0.76
N ALA A 48 -8.38 -7.00 0.22
CA ALA A 48 -8.85 -8.34 0.54
C ALA A 48 -10.00 -8.36 1.55
N ILE A 49 -10.40 -7.20 2.08
CA ILE A 49 -11.44 -7.09 3.09
C ILE A 49 -12.51 -6.14 2.56
N GLU A 50 -13.77 -6.57 2.61
CA GLU A 50 -14.94 -5.77 2.24
C GLU A 50 -15.79 -5.56 3.49
N ALA A 51 -16.03 -4.29 3.85
CA ALA A 51 -16.88 -3.96 4.99
C ALA A 51 -18.31 -3.70 4.52
N ASN A 52 -19.13 -4.76 4.52
CA ASN A 52 -20.55 -4.73 4.17
C ASN A 52 -21.41 -4.13 5.30
N VAL A 53 -21.04 -2.94 5.75
CA VAL A 53 -21.63 -2.25 6.91
C VAL A 53 -22.61 -1.16 6.46
N THR A 54 -23.81 -1.21 7.04
CA THR A 54 -24.85 -0.19 6.89
C THR A 54 -24.99 0.59 8.19
N VAL A 55 -24.75 1.90 8.11
CA VAL A 55 -25.00 2.86 9.20
C VAL A 55 -26.24 3.67 8.80
N LYS A 56 -27.27 3.67 9.66
CA LYS A 56 -28.46 4.52 9.43
C LYS A 56 -28.04 5.99 9.41
N LYS A 57 -28.53 6.72 8.42
CA LYS A 57 -28.25 8.16 8.28
C LYS A 57 -29.00 8.98 9.33
N LYS A 58 -28.40 10.10 9.76
CA LYS A 58 -28.99 11.04 10.73
C LYS A 58 -30.42 11.45 10.37
N GLU A 59 -30.70 11.69 9.08
CA GLU A 59 -32.00 12.15 8.57
C GLU A 59 -33.10 11.09 8.79
N GLU A 60 -32.71 9.82 8.91
CA GLU A 60 -33.61 8.71 9.23
C GLU A 60 -33.89 8.61 10.73
N ILE A 61 -32.92 8.99 11.57
CA ILE A 61 -32.95 8.84 13.04
C ILE A 61 -33.56 10.08 13.72
N VAL A 62 -33.25 11.28 13.24
CA VAL A 62 -33.72 12.54 13.83
C VAL A 62 -34.95 13.04 13.07
N LYS A 63 -36.08 13.19 13.77
CA LYS A 63 -37.33 13.71 13.21
C LYS A 63 -37.71 15.03 13.85
N TYR A 64 -38.06 15.98 13.00
CA TYR A 64 -38.56 17.29 13.37
C TYR A 64 -40.08 17.37 13.17
N PRO A 65 -40.78 18.28 13.87
CA PRO A 65 -42.19 18.53 13.63
C PRO A 65 -42.51 18.80 12.14
N GLU A 66 -43.73 18.46 11.71
CA GLU A 66 -44.11 18.53 10.30
C GLU A 66 -43.91 19.94 9.71
N GLY A 67 -43.15 20.02 8.62
CA GLY A 67 -42.83 21.28 7.94
C GLY A 67 -41.68 22.10 8.56
N VAL A 68 -40.99 21.57 9.58
CA VAL A 68 -39.83 22.22 10.21
C VAL A 68 -38.55 21.50 9.79
N SER A 69 -37.58 22.25 9.25
CA SER A 69 -36.20 21.80 9.07
C SER A 69 -35.31 22.39 10.16
N PHE A 70 -34.29 21.65 10.60
CA PHE A 70 -33.31 22.18 11.54
C PHE A 70 -32.55 23.39 10.97
N LYS A 71 -32.42 23.48 9.64
CA LYS A 71 -31.77 24.59 8.94
C LYS A 71 -32.54 25.91 9.08
N ASP A 72 -33.84 25.84 9.42
CA ASP A 72 -34.67 27.02 9.65
C ASP A 72 -34.62 27.51 11.10
N LEU A 73 -33.89 26.79 11.97
CA LEU A 73 -33.80 27.06 13.41
C LEU A 73 -32.41 27.66 13.74
N ASP A 74 -32.38 28.65 14.65
CA ASP A 74 -31.12 29.19 15.22
C ASP A 74 -30.63 28.27 16.35
N ILE A 75 -30.12 27.09 16.00
CA ILE A 75 -29.60 26.10 16.96
C ILE A 75 -28.15 26.43 17.31
N LYS A 76 -27.90 26.68 18.59
CA LYS A 76 -26.56 26.94 19.15
C LYS A 76 -26.05 25.75 19.93
N GLY A 77 -24.78 25.46 19.76
CA GLY A 77 -24.07 24.39 20.42
C GLY A 77 -22.57 24.44 20.14
N ASP A 78 -21.86 23.45 20.68
CA ASP A 78 -20.43 23.25 20.47
C ASP A 78 -20.15 21.78 20.19
N ILE A 79 -19.13 21.51 19.38
CA ILE A 79 -18.67 20.16 19.06
C ILE A 79 -17.15 20.13 19.14
N LYS A 80 -16.63 19.17 19.93
CA LYS A 80 -15.20 18.98 20.14
C LYS A 80 -14.79 17.58 19.74
N ILE A 81 -13.63 17.47 19.12
CA ILE A 81 -13.04 16.20 18.69
C ILE A 81 -11.68 16.06 19.37
N ASP A 82 -11.52 14.97 20.11
CA ASP A 82 -10.25 14.52 20.67
C ASP A 82 -9.49 13.69 19.62
N TYR A 83 -8.54 14.34 18.96
CA TYR A 83 -7.70 13.72 17.93
C TYR A 83 -6.71 12.69 18.47
N GLU A 84 -6.45 12.66 19.77
CA GLU A 84 -5.58 11.64 20.37
C GLU A 84 -6.33 10.30 20.54
N LYS A 85 -7.66 10.37 20.70
CA LYS A 85 -8.52 9.18 20.79
C LYS A 85 -9.08 8.72 19.46
N CYS A 86 -9.32 9.65 18.53
CA CYS A 86 -9.98 9.35 17.28
C CYS A 86 -9.18 8.34 16.43
N THR A 87 -9.80 7.21 16.09
CA THR A 87 -9.22 6.17 15.23
C THR A 87 -9.58 6.33 13.76
N TYR A 88 -10.38 7.34 13.42
CA TYR A 88 -10.89 7.59 12.06
C TYR A 88 -11.71 6.43 11.46
N CYS A 89 -12.49 5.73 12.29
CA CYS A 89 -13.23 4.52 11.90
C CYS A 89 -14.40 4.71 10.91
N LYS A 90 -14.68 5.95 10.50
CA LYS A 90 -15.75 6.38 9.56
C LYS A 90 -17.19 6.18 10.02
N LEU A 91 -17.47 5.69 11.22
CA LEU A 91 -18.86 5.55 11.70
C LEU A 91 -19.61 6.90 11.75
N CYS A 92 -19.00 7.94 12.32
CA CYS A 92 -19.61 9.27 12.41
C CYS A 92 -19.77 9.97 11.04
N ASP A 93 -18.82 9.74 10.12
CA ASP A 93 -18.85 10.20 8.72
C ASP A 93 -20.01 9.55 7.95
N LYS A 94 -20.14 8.23 8.04
CA LYS A 94 -21.26 7.51 7.41
C LYS A 94 -22.61 7.91 8.00
N LEU A 95 -22.67 8.22 9.30
CA LEU A 95 -23.88 8.61 10.01
C LEU A 95 -24.38 10.02 9.63
N CYS A 96 -23.50 11.02 9.54
CA CYS A 96 -23.89 12.44 9.55
C CYS A 96 -23.11 13.25 8.52
N ASP A 97 -23.81 13.93 7.62
CA ASP A 97 -23.21 14.75 6.57
C ASP A 97 -22.47 16.00 7.10
N ALA A 98 -22.62 16.32 8.39
CA ALA A 98 -21.87 17.39 9.04
C ALA A 98 -20.41 17.01 9.36
N LEU A 99 -20.05 15.72 9.25
CA LEU A 99 -18.72 15.22 9.59
C LEU A 99 -18.13 14.51 8.37
N GLU A 100 -16.94 14.94 7.95
CA GLU A 100 -16.20 14.29 6.88
C GLU A 100 -14.80 13.95 7.36
N ILE A 101 -14.43 12.68 7.29
CA ILE A 101 -13.08 12.24 7.61
C ILE A 101 -12.21 12.42 6.37
N ILE A 102 -11.19 13.28 6.48
CA ILE A 102 -10.21 13.46 5.41
C ILE A 102 -9.17 12.34 5.51
N PRO A 103 -9.07 11.44 4.52
CA PRO A 103 -8.15 10.31 4.58
C PRO A 103 -6.70 10.72 4.30
N THR A 104 -5.78 9.82 4.65
CA THR A 104 -4.37 9.82 4.25
C THR A 104 -3.97 8.38 3.93
N GLU A 105 -2.78 8.18 3.34
CA GLU A 105 -2.28 6.81 3.14
C GLU A 105 -1.91 6.16 4.48
N ALA A 106 -2.36 4.92 4.68
CA ALA A 106 -1.93 4.08 5.80
C ALA A 106 -0.42 3.79 5.67
N SER A 107 0.31 3.92 6.77
CA SER A 107 1.73 3.60 6.86
C SER A 107 2.07 3.09 8.25
N PRO A 108 3.18 2.37 8.45
CA PRO A 108 3.52 1.88 9.78
C PRO A 108 3.68 3.00 10.83
N LEU A 109 3.96 4.22 10.39
CA LEU A 109 4.00 5.42 11.24
C LEU A 109 2.62 5.97 11.60
N ASN A 110 1.59 5.63 10.82
CA ASN A 110 0.21 6.02 11.05
C ASN A 110 -0.74 4.96 10.49
N VAL A 111 -1.12 4.01 11.33
CA VAL A 111 -2.01 2.91 10.96
C VAL A 111 -3.45 3.38 10.75
N TYR A 112 -3.85 4.44 11.45
CA TYR A 112 -5.16 5.05 11.29
C TYR A 112 -5.09 6.04 10.13
N ALA A 113 -5.50 5.59 8.94
CA ALA A 113 -5.43 6.29 7.64
C ALA A 113 -6.28 7.59 7.53
N GLY A 114 -6.47 8.33 8.63
CA GLY A 114 -7.12 9.63 8.68
C GLY A 114 -6.14 10.77 8.98
N LYS A 115 -6.41 11.93 8.40
CA LYS A 115 -5.63 13.15 8.59
C LYS A 115 -6.28 14.11 9.58
N ARG A 116 -7.59 14.31 9.45
CA ARG A 116 -8.43 15.17 10.31
C ARG A 116 -9.91 14.91 10.02
N ILE A 117 -10.78 15.50 10.84
CA ILE A 117 -12.23 15.53 10.62
C ILE A 117 -12.62 16.97 10.30
N GLU A 118 -13.26 17.18 9.16
CA GLU A 118 -13.93 18.45 8.84
C GLU A 118 -15.33 18.44 9.45
N VAL A 119 -15.69 19.55 10.11
CA VAL A 119 -16.99 19.72 10.74
C VAL A 119 -17.73 20.87 10.06
N TYR A 120 -18.80 20.54 9.34
CA TYR A 120 -19.65 21.51 8.65
C TYR A 120 -20.75 22.00 9.60
N LEU A 121 -20.49 23.12 10.26
CA LEU A 121 -21.39 23.67 11.29
C LEU A 121 -22.77 24.08 10.75
N ASP A 122 -22.89 24.36 9.45
CA ASP A 122 -24.15 24.65 8.75
C ASP A 122 -25.01 23.40 8.52
N GLU A 123 -24.42 22.21 8.60
CA GLU A 123 -25.12 20.91 8.51
C GLU A 123 -25.29 20.25 9.90
N CYS A 124 -24.69 20.84 10.94
CA CYS A 124 -24.77 20.35 12.31
C CYS A 124 -25.99 20.95 13.04
N ASP A 125 -26.77 20.09 13.68
CA ASP A 125 -27.90 20.47 14.55
C ASP A 125 -27.63 20.13 16.02
N TYR A 126 -26.38 19.77 16.35
CA TYR A 126 -25.97 19.36 17.69
C TYR A 126 -26.88 18.27 18.30
N CYS A 127 -27.27 17.26 17.50
CA CYS A 127 -28.10 16.14 17.96
C CYS A 127 -27.40 15.15 18.89
N GLY A 128 -26.07 15.10 18.89
CA GLY A 128 -25.29 14.20 19.74
C GLY A 128 -25.12 12.78 19.21
N LEU A 129 -25.73 12.42 18.07
CA LEU A 129 -25.62 11.07 17.51
C LEU A 129 -24.17 10.68 17.14
N CYS A 130 -23.33 11.65 16.75
CA CYS A 130 -21.92 11.38 16.47
C CYS A 130 -21.07 11.11 17.73
N GLU A 131 -21.47 11.65 18.88
CA GLU A 131 -20.89 11.31 20.18
C GLU A 131 -21.31 9.89 20.58
N GLU A 132 -22.60 9.57 20.46
CA GLU A 132 -23.15 8.26 20.81
C GLU A 132 -22.60 7.11 19.93
N ILE A 133 -22.40 7.34 18.62
CA ILE A 133 -21.84 6.30 17.72
C ILE A 133 -20.33 6.11 17.88
N CYS A 134 -19.63 7.02 18.56
CA CYS A 134 -18.17 6.99 18.61
C CYS A 134 -17.69 5.89 19.57
N PRO A 135 -17.04 4.81 19.07
CA PRO A 135 -16.68 3.68 19.93
C PRO A 135 -15.52 3.99 20.90
N VAL A 136 -14.83 5.11 20.68
CA VAL A 136 -13.65 5.53 21.45
C VAL A 136 -13.86 6.85 22.19
N ASP A 137 -15.12 7.30 22.32
CA ASP A 137 -15.50 8.53 23.04
C ASP A 137 -14.64 9.75 22.66
N ALA A 138 -14.41 9.93 21.36
CA ALA A 138 -13.56 10.99 20.82
C ALA A 138 -14.34 12.26 20.46
N ILE A 139 -15.67 12.26 20.52
CA ILE A 139 -16.51 13.39 20.12
C ILE A 139 -17.39 13.80 21.32
N GLU A 140 -17.41 15.09 21.64
CA GLU A 140 -18.29 15.68 22.66
C GLU A 140 -19.18 16.73 21.97
N VAL A 141 -20.51 16.63 22.16
CA VAL A 141 -21.49 17.55 21.58
C VAL A 141 -22.33 18.19 22.68
N SER A 142 -22.48 19.51 22.61
CA SER A 142 -23.39 20.25 23.49
C SER A 142 -24.39 21.06 22.68
N CYS A 143 -25.67 20.96 23.05
CA CYS A 143 -26.75 21.75 22.45
C CYS A 143 -27.29 22.72 23.50
N GLU A 144 -27.10 24.02 23.29
CA GLU A 144 -27.54 25.07 24.21
C GLU A 144 -28.99 25.51 23.93
N THR A 145 -29.44 25.31 22.70
CA THR A 145 -30.79 25.66 22.29
C THR A 145 -31.75 24.50 22.56
N PRO A 146 -32.87 24.71 23.28
CA PRO A 146 -33.93 23.71 23.37
C PRO A 146 -34.58 23.53 22.00
N VAL A 147 -34.46 22.33 21.44
CA VAL A 147 -35.02 21.98 20.12
C VAL A 147 -36.03 20.85 20.29
N GLU A 148 -37.24 21.04 19.77
CA GLU A 148 -38.24 19.97 19.70
C GLU A 148 -37.91 19.04 18.54
N ARG A 149 -37.44 17.84 18.86
CA ARG A 149 -37.11 16.77 17.92
C ARG A 149 -37.23 15.41 18.59
N GLU A 150 -37.58 14.40 17.81
CA GLU A 150 -37.51 13.00 18.22
C GLU A 150 -36.18 12.42 17.70
N ILE A 151 -35.44 11.73 18.58
CA ILE A 151 -34.18 11.07 18.24
C ILE A 151 -34.40 9.57 18.44
N GLY A 152 -34.31 8.80 17.35
CA GLY A 152 -34.38 7.34 17.37
C GLY A 152 -33.07 6.68 17.83
N GLU A 153 -33.05 5.35 17.82
CA GLU A 153 -31.87 4.57 18.17
C GLU A 153 -30.90 4.44 17.00
N ILE A 154 -29.60 4.47 17.31
CA ILE A 154 -28.52 4.16 16.37
C ILE A 154 -28.48 2.67 16.10
N SER A 155 -28.30 2.29 14.84
CA SER A 155 -28.04 0.89 14.46
C SER A 155 -26.93 0.82 13.43
N VAL A 156 -25.92 0.01 13.74
CA VAL A 156 -24.84 -0.38 12.83
C VAL A 156 -25.00 -1.88 12.58
N GLU A 157 -25.31 -2.23 11.34
CA GLU A 157 -25.54 -3.62 10.92
C GLU A 157 -24.61 -3.97 9.77
N GLY A 158 -24.30 -5.26 9.60
CA GLY A 158 -23.42 -5.71 8.52
C GLY A 158 -22.48 -6.86 8.92
N SER A 159 -21.59 -7.17 7.99
CA SER A 159 -20.51 -8.16 8.08
C SER A 159 -19.19 -7.56 7.59
N ILE A 160 -18.09 -8.18 8.01
CA ILE A 160 -16.77 -7.96 7.44
C ILE A 160 -16.37 -9.23 6.72
N ASP A 161 -16.23 -9.16 5.40
CA ASP A 161 -15.96 -10.32 4.57
C ASP A 161 -14.50 -10.27 4.10
N VAL A 162 -13.80 -11.41 4.14
CA VAL A 162 -12.39 -11.52 3.76
C VAL A 162 -12.25 -12.45 2.57
N ASP A 163 -11.64 -11.93 1.51
CA ASP A 163 -11.23 -12.68 0.33
C ASP A 163 -9.92 -13.41 0.64
N GLU A 164 -10.02 -14.72 0.87
CA GLU A 164 -8.86 -15.57 1.22
C GLU A 164 -7.83 -15.67 0.08
N ASP A 165 -8.23 -15.50 -1.18
CA ASP A 165 -7.32 -15.56 -2.33
C ASP A 165 -6.49 -14.27 -2.45
N LYS A 166 -7.01 -13.13 -1.98
CA LYS A 166 -6.26 -11.85 -1.93
C LYS A 166 -5.50 -11.65 -0.63
N CYS A 167 -5.96 -12.27 0.46
CA CYS A 167 -5.36 -12.07 1.78
C CYS A 167 -3.95 -12.65 1.86
N ILE A 168 -2.99 -11.82 2.24
CA ILE A 168 -1.58 -12.22 2.41
C ILE A 168 -1.16 -12.27 3.87
N TYR A 169 -2.12 -12.26 4.80
CA TYR A 169 -1.90 -12.44 6.25
C TYR A 169 -0.91 -11.44 6.86
N CYS A 170 -0.91 -10.22 6.34
CA CYS A 170 0.00 -9.15 6.76
C CYS A 170 -0.36 -8.45 8.07
N ASN A 171 -1.47 -8.81 8.72
CA ASN A 171 -1.89 -8.28 10.04
C ASN A 171 -2.21 -6.77 10.12
N TRP A 172 -2.30 -6.02 9.01
CA TRP A 172 -2.79 -4.63 9.04
C TRP A 172 -4.16 -4.48 9.71
N CYS A 173 -5.09 -5.36 9.35
CA CYS A 173 -6.43 -5.42 9.91
C CYS A 173 -6.44 -5.74 11.42
N GLY A 174 -5.52 -6.59 11.88
CA GLY A 174 -5.34 -6.89 13.30
C GLY A 174 -4.83 -5.68 14.07
N THR A 175 -3.77 -5.03 13.58
CA THR A 175 -3.15 -3.88 14.25
C THR A 175 -4.02 -2.64 14.26
N VAL A 176 -4.81 -2.38 13.21
CA VAL A 176 -5.71 -1.21 13.17
C VAL A 176 -6.99 -1.42 14.01
N CYS A 177 -7.29 -2.66 14.41
CA CYS A 177 -8.50 -2.99 15.15
C CYS A 177 -8.35 -2.60 16.62
N PHE A 178 -8.90 -1.45 17.01
CA PHE A 178 -8.86 -0.97 18.41
C PHE A 178 -9.65 -1.83 19.40
N GLU A 179 -10.47 -2.76 18.93
CA GLU A 179 -11.21 -3.74 19.75
C GLU A 179 -10.48 -5.09 19.88
N ASP A 180 -9.35 -5.27 19.20
CA ASP A 180 -8.64 -6.56 19.10
C ASP A 180 -9.58 -7.71 18.64
N ALA A 181 -10.50 -7.40 17.72
CA ALA A 181 -11.45 -8.37 17.17
C ALA A 181 -10.82 -9.27 16.10
N ILE A 182 -9.71 -8.85 15.49
CA ILE A 182 -9.06 -9.58 14.40
C ILE A 182 -7.75 -10.20 14.89
N LYS A 183 -7.53 -11.49 14.57
CA LYS A 183 -6.25 -12.16 14.79
C LYS A 183 -5.74 -12.77 13.51
N VAL A 184 -4.45 -12.54 13.23
CA VAL A 184 -3.77 -13.06 12.04
C VAL A 184 -2.58 -13.91 12.46
N GLU A 185 -2.51 -15.14 11.94
CA GLU A 185 -1.34 -16.00 12.03
C GLU A 185 -0.64 -16.09 10.68
N LYS A 186 0.66 -15.77 10.66
CA LYS A 186 1.52 -15.83 9.47
C LYS A 186 2.12 -17.22 9.30
N GLU A 187 2.46 -17.56 8.05
CA GLU A 187 3.13 -18.82 7.71
C GLU A 187 4.64 -18.84 8.03
N PHE A 188 5.29 -17.68 8.06
CA PHE A 188 6.73 -17.57 8.30
C PHE A 188 7.00 -16.78 9.58
N GLU A 189 8.02 -17.21 10.32
CA GLU A 189 8.60 -16.46 11.44
C GLU A 189 10.08 -16.23 11.14
N GLY A 190 10.58 -15.06 11.52
CA GLY A 190 11.93 -14.66 11.18
C GLY A 190 12.24 -13.26 11.66
N GLU A 191 13.34 -12.73 11.13
CA GLU A 191 13.82 -11.38 11.39
C GLU A 191 14.38 -10.77 10.09
N LEU A 192 14.41 -9.44 10.02
CA LEU A 192 15.11 -8.70 8.98
C LEU A 192 16.34 -8.00 9.57
N ILE A 193 17.50 -8.31 9.01
CA ILE A 193 18.77 -7.71 9.43
C ILE A 193 19.14 -6.61 8.43
N LEU A 194 19.26 -5.38 8.93
CA LEU A 194 19.72 -4.23 8.17
C LEU A 194 21.24 -4.10 8.28
N GLN A 195 21.91 -4.05 7.14
CA GLN A 195 23.36 -3.92 7.03
C GLN A 195 23.75 -2.91 5.95
N LYS A 196 25.00 -2.45 5.98
CA LYS A 196 25.58 -1.55 4.96
C LYS A 196 24.69 -0.34 4.65
N LEU A 197 24.00 0.20 5.66
CA LEU A 197 23.04 1.29 5.45
C LEU A 197 23.71 2.56 4.89
N GLU A 198 25.03 2.70 5.02
CA GLU A 198 25.80 3.74 4.34
C GLU A 198 25.62 3.74 2.81
N GLN A 199 25.38 2.57 2.18
CA GLN A 199 25.15 2.41 0.75
C GLN A 199 23.67 2.60 0.36
N CYS A 200 22.75 2.47 1.31
CA CYS A 200 21.33 2.66 1.06
C CYS A 200 21.01 4.12 0.71
N ASP A 201 20.31 4.34 -0.41
CA ASP A 201 19.68 5.62 -0.77
C ASP A 201 18.14 5.48 -0.76
N PRO A 202 17.49 5.73 0.38
CA PRO A 202 16.04 5.61 0.50
C PRO A 202 15.26 6.74 -0.16
N MET A 203 15.91 7.85 -0.54
CA MET A 203 15.28 8.96 -1.26
C MET A 203 15.31 8.74 -2.77
N GLY A 204 16.36 8.10 -3.28
CA GLY A 204 16.49 7.74 -4.69
C GLY A 204 15.85 6.40 -5.04
N CYS A 205 16.32 5.31 -4.43
CA CYS A 205 16.02 3.93 -4.88
C CYS A 205 14.60 3.49 -4.51
N GLN A 206 14.25 3.54 -3.22
CA GLN A 206 12.95 3.10 -2.67
C GLN A 206 12.51 1.67 -3.06
N ALA A 207 13.43 0.80 -3.49
CA ALA A 207 13.09 -0.54 -3.99
C ALA A 207 12.35 -1.37 -2.95
N CYS A 208 12.87 -1.43 -1.71
CA CYS A 208 12.24 -2.19 -0.62
C CYS A 208 10.84 -1.68 -0.27
N ILE A 209 10.61 -0.36 -0.31
CA ILE A 209 9.31 0.27 -0.02
C ILE A 209 8.31 -0.09 -1.12
N LYS A 210 8.70 0.06 -2.39
CA LYS A 210 7.80 -0.15 -3.54
C LYS A 210 7.51 -1.61 -3.82
N ILE A 211 8.48 -2.50 -3.61
CA ILE A 211 8.29 -3.94 -3.84
C ILE A 211 7.48 -4.61 -2.73
N CYS A 212 7.42 -4.01 -1.54
CA CYS A 212 6.82 -4.62 -0.37
C CYS A 212 5.32 -4.82 -0.56
N PRO A 213 4.83 -6.07 -0.65
CA PRO A 213 3.41 -6.32 -0.87
C PRO A 213 2.55 -5.97 0.35
N THR A 214 3.17 -5.84 1.52
CA THR A 214 2.51 -5.52 2.79
C THR A 214 2.68 -4.07 3.21
N LYS A 215 3.39 -3.22 2.46
CA LYS A 215 3.69 -1.83 2.86
C LYS A 215 4.34 -1.69 4.25
N ALA A 216 5.11 -2.69 4.69
CA ALA A 216 5.76 -2.72 6.01
C ALA A 216 6.98 -1.79 6.14
N TRP A 217 7.57 -1.36 5.00
CA TRP A 217 8.76 -0.51 4.98
C TRP A 217 8.40 0.97 5.00
N TYR A 218 9.16 1.75 5.77
CA TYR A 218 9.01 3.19 5.86
C TYR A 218 10.36 3.89 6.09
N ILE A 219 10.35 5.21 5.97
CA ILE A 219 11.52 6.06 6.23
C ILE A 219 11.26 6.76 7.56
N PRO A 220 12.05 6.48 8.60
CA PRO A 220 11.81 7.05 9.93
C PRO A 220 12.00 8.58 9.90
N GLN A 221 11.12 9.28 10.60
CA GLN A 221 11.16 10.75 10.72
C GLN A 221 11.88 11.09 12.04
N GLY A 222 13.21 11.19 12.01
CA GLY A 222 14.00 11.34 13.24
C GLY A 222 15.41 11.88 13.02
N LYS A 223 16.10 12.19 14.13
CA LYS A 223 17.52 12.58 14.14
C LYS A 223 18.48 11.38 14.05
N ASP A 224 17.96 10.17 14.24
CA ASP A 224 18.74 8.95 14.13
C ASP A 224 19.04 8.66 12.66
N GLU A 225 20.25 8.16 12.40
CA GLU A 225 20.81 7.92 11.06
C GLU A 225 20.17 6.72 10.33
N GLU A 226 19.05 6.20 10.85
CA GLU A 226 18.33 5.08 10.26
C GLU A 226 17.72 5.51 8.93
N LYS A 227 18.26 4.98 7.84
CA LYS A 227 17.83 5.34 6.48
C LYS A 227 16.49 4.71 6.09
N ILE A 228 16.22 3.52 6.60
CA ILE A 228 15.01 2.74 6.36
C ILE A 228 14.67 1.97 7.64
N ALA A 229 13.39 1.72 7.84
CA ALA A 229 12.88 0.86 8.91
C ALA A 229 11.76 -0.01 8.37
N VAL A 230 11.54 -1.14 9.03
CA VAL A 230 10.46 -2.08 8.73
C VAL A 230 9.68 -2.34 10.00
N ASP A 231 8.35 -2.35 9.88
CA ASP A 231 7.49 -2.83 10.95
C ASP A 231 7.22 -4.32 10.75
N GLU A 232 7.81 -5.14 11.61
CA GLU A 232 7.75 -6.59 11.53
C GLU A 232 6.36 -7.15 11.83
N ASP A 233 5.49 -6.38 12.49
CA ASP A 233 4.08 -6.75 12.67
C ASP A 233 3.36 -6.82 11.32
N PHE A 234 3.81 -6.06 10.30
CA PHE A 234 3.30 -6.13 8.93
C PHE A 234 4.13 -6.99 7.98
N CYS A 235 5.34 -7.42 8.40
CA CYS A 235 6.21 -8.23 7.58
C CYS A 235 5.72 -9.69 7.52
N ILE A 236 5.65 -10.26 6.32
CA ILE A 236 5.33 -11.69 6.11
C ILE A 236 6.58 -12.51 5.76
N TYR A 237 7.77 -11.91 5.90
CA TYR A 237 9.05 -12.56 5.60
C TYR A 237 9.13 -13.20 4.20
N CYS A 238 8.52 -12.57 3.19
CA CYS A 238 8.49 -13.10 1.82
C CYS A 238 9.84 -13.00 1.08
N GLY A 239 10.75 -12.12 1.52
CA GLY A 239 12.08 -11.94 0.93
C GLY A 239 12.15 -11.01 -0.29
N SER A 240 11.02 -10.45 -0.75
CA SER A 240 11.03 -9.55 -1.92
C SER A 240 11.92 -8.32 -1.72
N CYS A 241 12.04 -7.81 -0.49
CA CYS A 241 12.87 -6.64 -0.19
C CYS A 241 14.37 -6.95 -0.27
N GLU A 242 14.81 -8.09 0.27
CA GLU A 242 16.19 -8.61 0.14
C GLU A 242 16.56 -8.77 -1.34
N LEU A 243 15.73 -9.49 -2.12
CA LEU A 243 15.98 -9.70 -3.55
C LEU A 243 15.98 -8.42 -4.39
N SER A 244 15.20 -7.42 -3.99
CA SER A 244 15.13 -6.14 -4.70
C SER A 244 16.26 -5.17 -4.38
N CYS A 245 17.05 -5.44 -3.32
CA CYS A 245 18.02 -4.49 -2.83
C CYS A 245 19.32 -4.58 -3.65
N PRO A 246 19.68 -3.55 -4.45
CA PRO A 246 20.87 -3.61 -5.30
C PRO A 246 22.19 -3.59 -4.51
N GLU A 247 22.15 -3.12 -3.26
CA GLU A 247 23.31 -2.97 -2.38
C GLU A 247 23.38 -4.06 -1.29
N ASP A 248 22.50 -5.07 -1.35
CA ASP A 248 22.39 -6.14 -0.35
C ASP A 248 22.26 -5.62 1.11
N CYS A 249 21.58 -4.48 1.31
CA CYS A 249 21.40 -3.84 2.62
C CYS A 249 20.39 -4.57 3.53
N ILE A 250 19.59 -5.47 2.97
CA ILE A 250 18.51 -6.16 3.67
C ILE A 250 18.79 -7.65 3.58
N VAL A 251 18.91 -8.31 4.73
CA VAL A 251 19.05 -9.76 4.82
C VAL A 251 17.84 -10.31 5.55
N LEU A 252 17.15 -11.27 4.95
CA LEU A 252 16.06 -11.97 5.60
C LEU A 252 16.62 -13.17 6.35
N ASN A 253 16.14 -13.49 7.55
CA ASN A 253 16.41 -14.77 8.20
C ASN A 253 15.07 -15.40 8.59
N ARG A 254 14.75 -16.60 8.07
CA ARG A 254 13.50 -17.30 8.41
C ARG A 254 13.80 -18.39 9.43
N GLU A 255 13.38 -18.18 10.67
CA GLU A 255 13.55 -19.15 11.74
C GLU A 255 12.59 -20.34 11.59
N ASN A 256 11.37 -20.06 11.12
CA ASN A 256 10.32 -21.08 11.08
C ASN A 256 9.42 -20.94 9.85
N VAL A 257 8.93 -22.10 9.40
CA VAL A 257 7.93 -22.23 8.35
C VAL A 257 6.82 -23.12 8.89
N ARG A 258 5.65 -22.52 9.08
CA ARG A 258 4.47 -23.19 9.63
C ARG A 258 3.68 -23.81 8.47
N TYR A 259 3.37 -25.09 8.58
CA TYR A 259 2.57 -25.83 7.61
C TYR A 259 1.64 -26.82 8.32
N GLU A 260 0.52 -27.16 7.68
CA GLU A 260 -0.46 -28.12 8.17
C GLU A 260 0.08 -29.55 8.13
N GLU A 261 -0.52 -30.44 8.93
CA GLU A 261 -0.22 -31.86 8.81
C GLU A 261 -0.74 -32.40 7.46
N PHE A 262 0.10 -33.15 6.76
CA PHE A 262 -0.21 -33.72 5.45
C PHE A 262 0.19 -35.20 5.40
N ASN A 263 -0.32 -35.93 4.40
CA ASN A 263 -0.07 -37.34 4.21
C ASN A 263 1.39 -37.63 3.84
N LYS A 264 2.15 -38.14 4.81
CA LYS A 264 3.57 -38.48 4.64
C LYS A 264 3.81 -39.83 3.95
N ASN A 265 2.76 -40.56 3.57
CA ASN A 265 2.88 -41.84 2.86
C ASN A 265 2.95 -41.69 1.33
N THR A 266 2.98 -40.45 0.82
CA THR A 266 3.10 -40.18 -0.62
C THR A 266 4.56 -40.34 -1.08
N PRO A 267 4.82 -40.71 -2.35
CA PRO A 267 6.19 -40.87 -2.87
C PRO A 267 7.07 -39.63 -2.73
N TRP A 268 6.46 -38.45 -2.68
CA TRP A 268 7.11 -37.14 -2.71
C TRP A 268 7.24 -36.50 -1.32
N ALA A 269 6.69 -37.11 -0.26
CA ALA A 269 6.61 -36.50 1.07
C ALA A 269 7.98 -36.05 1.61
N LYS A 270 9.04 -36.85 1.36
CA LYS A 270 10.40 -36.50 1.77
C LYS A 270 10.91 -35.25 1.04
N SER A 271 10.70 -35.17 -0.27
CA SER A 271 11.10 -34.02 -1.09
C SER A 271 10.36 -32.75 -0.68
N TRP A 272 9.10 -32.86 -0.29
CA TRP A 272 8.34 -31.74 0.28
C TRP A 272 8.94 -31.23 1.59
N LEU A 273 9.29 -32.13 2.52
CA LEU A 273 9.92 -31.74 3.78
C LEU A 273 11.30 -31.09 3.57
N GLU A 274 12.10 -31.62 2.65
CA GLU A 274 13.38 -31.02 2.27
C GLU A 274 13.18 -29.62 1.68
N ALA A 275 12.21 -29.45 0.77
CA ALA A 275 11.88 -28.14 0.19
C ALA A 275 11.42 -27.13 1.25
N LEU A 276 10.54 -27.52 2.18
CA LEU A 276 10.10 -26.65 3.27
C LEU A 276 11.26 -26.21 4.18
N GLU A 277 12.22 -27.10 4.42
CA GLU A 277 13.39 -26.78 5.24
C GLU A 277 14.35 -25.81 4.53
N THR A 278 14.47 -25.90 3.20
CA THR A 278 15.27 -24.94 2.43
C THR A 278 14.73 -23.51 2.48
N ILE A 279 13.42 -23.32 2.72
CA ILE A 279 12.82 -21.98 2.83
C ILE A 279 13.35 -21.22 4.05
N LYS A 280 13.75 -21.92 5.12
CA LYS A 280 14.30 -21.31 6.35
C LYS A 280 15.66 -20.65 6.12
N ILE A 281 16.45 -21.18 5.19
CA ILE A 281 17.82 -20.72 4.94
C ILE A 281 17.80 -19.69 3.81
N SER A 282 18.07 -18.43 4.11
CA SER A 282 18.17 -17.34 3.11
C SER A 282 19.60 -17.08 2.61
N HIS A 283 20.58 -17.89 3.01
CA HIS A 283 21.91 -17.73 2.45
C HIS A 283 21.94 -18.41 1.10
N LYS A 284 22.07 -17.58 0.05
CA LYS A 284 22.44 -17.92 -1.33
C LYS A 284 22.91 -19.37 -1.40
N ILE A 285 22.04 -20.25 -1.93
CA ILE A 285 22.53 -21.51 -2.47
C ILE A 285 23.60 -21.06 -3.47
N GLU A 286 24.86 -21.35 -3.19
CA GLU A 286 25.89 -21.28 -4.23
C GLU A 286 25.33 -22.19 -5.33
N GLU A 287 24.82 -21.57 -6.40
CA GLU A 287 24.41 -22.31 -7.58
C GLU A 287 25.70 -22.95 -8.10
N GLU A 288 25.98 -24.17 -7.65
CA GLU A 288 26.66 -25.14 -8.48
C GLU A 288 25.73 -25.35 -9.68
N PHE A 289 25.81 -24.43 -10.64
CA PHE A 289 25.37 -24.73 -11.99
C PHE A 289 26.00 -26.07 -12.30
N ARG A 290 25.19 -27.08 -12.62
CA ARG A 290 25.71 -28.24 -13.33
C ARG A 290 26.16 -27.69 -14.66
N ASP A 291 27.43 -27.31 -14.75
CA ASP A 291 28.09 -27.05 -16.00
C ASP A 291 27.89 -28.30 -16.84
N ILE A 292 26.95 -28.22 -17.79
CA ILE A 292 26.91 -29.18 -18.87
C ILE A 292 28.18 -28.86 -19.65
N HIS A 293 29.25 -29.61 -19.40
CA HIS A 293 30.41 -29.63 -20.26
C HIS A 293 29.94 -30.11 -21.64
N ILE A 294 29.61 -29.14 -22.49
CA ILE A 294 29.55 -29.36 -23.92
C ILE A 294 31.01 -29.55 -24.31
N GLU A 295 31.39 -30.77 -24.67
CA GLU A 295 32.67 -30.98 -25.35
C GLU A 295 32.62 -30.11 -26.60
N GLU A 296 33.47 -29.07 -26.63
CA GLU A 296 33.64 -28.23 -27.80
C GLU A 296 34.08 -29.13 -28.96
N GLU A 297 33.13 -29.47 -29.84
CA GLU A 297 33.47 -30.00 -31.15
C GLU A 297 34.31 -28.95 -31.87
N GLU A 298 35.45 -29.41 -32.37
CA GLU A 298 36.55 -28.65 -32.97
C GLU A 298 36.11 -27.39 -33.72
N GLU A 299 36.68 -26.26 -33.29
CA GLU A 299 36.73 -24.95 -33.92
C GLU A 299 36.01 -24.86 -35.28
N ALA A 300 34.75 -24.40 -35.25
CA ALA A 300 34.18 -23.81 -36.45
C ALA A 300 35.06 -22.61 -36.82
N GLU A 301 35.77 -22.70 -37.95
CA GLU A 301 36.61 -21.63 -38.50
C GLU A 301 35.91 -20.28 -38.36
N GLU A 302 36.45 -19.41 -37.51
CA GLU A 302 36.00 -18.03 -37.38
C GLU A 302 36.11 -17.39 -38.77
N SER A 303 34.96 -17.17 -39.42
CA SER A 303 34.93 -16.27 -40.56
C SER A 303 35.29 -14.89 -40.01
N GLU A 304 36.48 -14.39 -40.36
CA GLU A 304 36.87 -12.99 -40.11
C GLU A 304 35.79 -12.08 -40.69
N GLN A 305 34.84 -11.66 -39.86
CA GLN A 305 33.93 -10.60 -40.22
C GLN A 305 34.75 -9.32 -40.18
N GLN A 306 35.07 -8.79 -41.37
CA GLN A 306 35.67 -7.47 -41.51
C GLN A 306 34.78 -6.47 -40.77
N MET A 307 35.26 -5.94 -39.65
CA MET A 307 34.69 -4.76 -39.03
C MET A 307 34.73 -3.64 -40.07
N GLU A 308 33.57 -3.25 -40.61
CA GLU A 308 33.48 -2.04 -41.41
C GLU A 308 33.93 -0.85 -40.55
N GLU A 309 34.96 -0.14 -41.02
CA GLU A 309 35.45 1.05 -40.35
C GLU A 309 34.31 2.06 -40.22
N ILE A 310 34.07 2.53 -38.98
CA ILE A 310 33.10 3.58 -38.72
C ILE A 310 33.48 4.79 -39.57
N PRO A 311 32.61 5.27 -40.48
CA PRO A 311 32.95 6.38 -41.35
C PRO A 311 33.26 7.61 -40.49
N ALA A 312 34.40 8.24 -40.77
CA ALA A 312 34.81 9.45 -40.08
C ALA A 312 33.75 10.55 -40.26
N ILE A 313 33.37 11.20 -39.16
CA ILE A 313 32.40 12.30 -39.16
C ILE A 313 32.99 13.44 -40.00
N ASP A 314 32.21 13.97 -40.95
CA ASP A 314 32.60 15.11 -41.79
C ASP A 314 32.78 16.36 -40.90
N PRO A 315 34.01 16.93 -40.82
CA PRO A 315 34.29 18.09 -39.98
C PRO A 315 33.42 19.32 -40.31
N GLU A 316 33.01 19.51 -41.58
CA GLU A 316 32.12 20.61 -41.95
C GLU A 316 30.69 20.41 -41.42
N LEU A 317 30.24 19.16 -41.34
CA LEU A 317 28.92 18.83 -40.82
C LEU A 317 28.91 18.99 -39.29
N GLU A 318 29.97 18.57 -38.62
CA GLU A 318 30.16 18.74 -37.18
C GLU A 318 30.13 20.23 -36.79
N GLU A 319 30.81 21.09 -37.56
CA GLU A 319 30.79 22.54 -37.31
C GLU A 319 29.38 23.14 -37.49
N LYS A 320 28.63 22.73 -38.51
CA LYS A 320 27.24 23.19 -38.74
C LYS A 320 26.29 22.71 -37.63
N VAL A 321 26.46 21.47 -37.17
CA VAL A 321 25.68 20.93 -36.05
C VAL A 321 25.98 21.72 -34.78
N GLN A 322 27.25 22.00 -34.50
CA GLN A 322 27.64 22.77 -33.33
C GLN A 322 27.11 24.21 -33.38
N GLN A 323 27.10 24.86 -34.55
CA GLN A 323 26.50 26.17 -34.72
C GLN A 323 24.99 26.17 -34.43
N ASN A 324 24.26 25.15 -34.88
CA ASN A 324 22.83 25.00 -34.60
C ASN A 324 22.57 24.73 -33.11
N LEU A 325 23.39 23.90 -32.47
CA LEU A 325 23.30 23.62 -31.03
C LEU A 325 23.51 24.87 -30.19
N ASN A 326 24.50 25.71 -30.54
CA ASN A 326 24.76 26.96 -29.82
C ASN A 326 23.54 27.92 -29.87
N VAL A 327 22.86 28.01 -31.02
CA VAL A 327 21.63 28.82 -31.16
C VAL A 327 20.50 28.24 -30.29
N LEU A 328 20.36 26.91 -30.26
CA LEU A 328 19.37 26.24 -29.42
C LEU A 328 19.66 26.44 -27.92
N GLU A 329 20.92 26.37 -27.50
CA GLU A 329 21.33 26.61 -26.12
C GLU A 329 20.97 28.03 -25.66
N GLU A 330 21.20 29.07 -26.47
CA GLU A 330 20.82 30.44 -26.12
C GLU A 330 19.29 30.61 -25.98
N ILE A 331 18.53 29.88 -26.78
CA ILE A 331 17.06 29.89 -26.75
C ILE A 331 16.55 29.15 -25.51
N LEU A 332 17.11 27.97 -25.23
CA LEU A 332 16.81 27.14 -24.07
C LEU A 332 17.33 27.76 -22.78
N ALA A 333 18.35 28.62 -22.79
CA ALA A 333 18.82 29.33 -21.60
C ALA A 333 17.73 30.21 -20.95
N LYS A 334 16.71 30.62 -21.72
CA LYS A 334 15.62 31.47 -21.25
C LYS A 334 14.53 30.61 -20.57
N PRO A 335 14.26 30.81 -19.26
CA PRO A 335 13.25 30.03 -18.53
C PRO A 335 11.86 30.01 -19.20
N PRO A 336 11.32 31.13 -19.74
CA PRO A 336 10.02 31.11 -20.41
C PRO A 336 9.96 30.16 -21.60
N THR A 337 11.07 29.97 -22.31
CA THR A 337 11.11 29.07 -23.47
C THR A 337 11.08 27.61 -23.03
N ARG A 338 11.78 27.26 -21.93
CA ARG A 338 11.72 25.90 -21.35
C ARG A 338 10.31 25.57 -20.89
N PHE A 339 9.68 26.47 -20.14
CA PHE A 339 8.31 26.28 -19.68
C PHE A 339 7.30 26.16 -20.82
N PHE A 340 7.53 26.81 -21.97
CA PHE A 340 6.70 26.65 -23.16
C PHE A 340 6.90 25.28 -23.83
N ILE A 341 8.13 24.80 -23.98
CA ILE A 341 8.44 23.47 -24.55
C ILE A 341 7.89 22.35 -23.68
N GLU A 342 7.96 22.50 -22.35
CA GLU A 342 7.39 21.56 -21.38
C GLU A 342 5.85 21.66 -21.26
N GLY A 343 5.18 22.51 -22.05
CA GLY A 343 3.72 22.64 -22.07
C GLY A 343 3.10 23.36 -20.86
N LYS A 344 3.92 23.97 -19.99
CA LYS A 344 3.51 24.60 -18.73
C LYS A 344 2.98 26.03 -18.88
N ILE A 345 3.23 26.69 -20.02
CA ILE A 345 2.71 28.03 -20.33
C ILE A 345 2.27 28.14 -21.81
N GLY A 346 1.32 29.04 -22.10
CA GLY A 346 0.92 29.39 -23.46
C GLY A 346 2.00 30.16 -24.24
N LYS A 347 1.85 30.21 -25.58
CA LYS A 347 2.86 30.77 -26.51
C LYS A 347 3.31 32.19 -26.13
N PRO A 348 4.60 32.43 -25.85
CA PRO A 348 5.10 33.77 -25.52
C PRO A 348 4.91 34.76 -26.68
N LYS A 349 4.46 35.99 -26.40
CA LYS A 349 4.23 37.06 -27.40
C LYS A 349 5.48 37.51 -28.17
N SER A 350 6.68 37.09 -27.76
CA SER A 350 7.97 37.55 -28.32
C SER A 350 8.59 36.64 -29.38
N LEU A 351 7.99 35.49 -29.72
CA LEU A 351 8.49 34.63 -30.80
C LEU A 351 8.15 35.22 -32.17
N LYS A 352 9.10 35.96 -32.76
CA LYS A 352 9.04 36.39 -34.17
C LYS A 352 9.01 35.17 -35.11
N ARG A 353 8.31 35.34 -36.23
CA ARG A 353 7.78 34.30 -37.13
C ARG A 353 8.82 33.61 -38.03
N ASP A 354 10.12 33.87 -37.87
CA ASP A 354 11.12 33.57 -38.90
C ASP A 354 11.77 32.17 -38.79
N LEU A 355 11.31 31.30 -37.88
CA LEU A 355 11.96 30.01 -37.58
C LEU A 355 11.24 28.77 -38.13
N ILE A 356 10.25 28.91 -39.02
CA ILE A 356 9.54 27.77 -39.67
C ILE A 356 9.86 27.69 -41.17
N SER A 357 11.06 28.08 -41.60
CA SER A 357 11.45 27.96 -43.04
C SER A 357 12.72 27.16 -43.30
N SER A 358 13.31 26.55 -42.28
CA SER A 358 14.49 25.70 -42.42
C SER A 358 14.29 24.41 -41.64
N GLY A 359 13.57 23.47 -42.25
CA GLY A 359 13.24 22.17 -41.67
C GLY A 359 12.19 21.43 -42.49
N GLN A 360 12.46 21.25 -43.79
CA GLN A 360 11.94 20.13 -44.57
C GLN A 360 13.12 19.24 -44.96
#